data_AF-A0A6I7YD88-F1
#
_entry.id   AF-A0A6I7YD88-F1
#
_cell.length_a   1.000
_cell.length_b   1.000
_cell.length_c   1.000
_cell.angle_alpha   90.00
_cell.angle_beta   90.00
_cell.angle_gamma   90.00
#
_symmetry.space_group_name_H-M   'P 1'
#
loop_
_entity.id
_entity.type
_entity.pdbx_description
1 polymer ?
#
loop_
_entity_poly.entity_id
_entity_poly.type
_entity_poly.pdbx_seq_one_letter_code
_entity_poly.pdbx_strand_id
1 'polypeptide(L)'
;MRIRRIRTRMALLLVAVLGMAGLSAAPAATAADEPVEVHGLKGEYYTQSAPGAFDFHELKATGFDTNLDFDNLEPRLAFATGQSDDVNVRWTGRIVPEKTGATTFSIIGDNGFRLWVDGQLAIDHWVDDWDREQTSQPVELTAGRAYDIKVEYFEHFGGSNLHLRWTPPGGTKTAVPQSALRLPDGYAYDGAIATTVERDGRTLRLDFAQALAAPPAGLSDHLEAVIGGAKWPLSTAKLDPADPKSLLVRLKEPVVGNKTGTARGTADLRYDGKGGLSGTSGNVVNTFWSSGSNHSTYQLRTKWADDVGPLRPQLVLV
;
A
#
# COMPACT_ATOMS: atom_id res chain seq x y z
N MET A 1 3.70 -96.24 -49.92
CA MET A 1 4.72 -96.97 -49.13
C MET A 1 4.64 -96.51 -47.68
N ARG A 2 4.93 -97.42 -46.76
CA ARG A 2 4.50 -97.46 -45.35
C ARG A 2 4.94 -96.31 -44.43
N ILE A 3 3.99 -95.88 -43.58
CA ILE A 3 4.01 -95.82 -42.10
C ILE A 3 5.26 -95.22 -41.42
N ARG A 4 5.09 -94.17 -40.60
CA ARG A 4 5.19 -94.26 -39.12
C ARG A 4 4.74 -92.99 -38.38
N ARG A 5 3.93 -93.27 -37.35
CA ARG A 5 3.39 -92.38 -36.30
C ARG A 5 4.52 -91.91 -35.38
N ILE A 6 4.32 -90.78 -34.69
CA ILE A 6 4.13 -90.71 -33.22
C ILE A 6 3.80 -89.26 -32.82
N ARG A 7 2.95 -89.16 -31.80
CA ARG A 7 2.26 -87.99 -31.27
C ARG A 7 3.16 -87.17 -30.31
N THR A 8 2.69 -85.94 -30.07
CA THR A 8 2.47 -85.27 -28.76
C THR A 8 3.43 -84.16 -28.27
N ARG A 9 2.78 -83.01 -27.96
CA ARG A 9 2.95 -82.03 -26.85
C ARG A 9 3.57 -80.64 -27.15
N MET A 10 2.66 -79.66 -27.07
CA MET A 10 2.73 -78.28 -26.54
C MET A 10 4.06 -77.71 -26.02
N ALA A 11 4.34 -76.46 -26.39
CA ALA A 11 4.48 -75.35 -25.43
C ALA A 11 4.38 -73.98 -26.13
N LEU A 12 3.57 -73.09 -25.57
CA LEU A 12 3.49 -71.65 -25.84
C LEU A 12 4.73 -70.94 -25.30
N LEU A 13 5.20 -69.90 -25.97
CA LEU A 13 5.86 -68.74 -25.35
C LEU A 13 5.80 -67.53 -26.30
N LEU A 14 4.87 -66.61 -26.04
CA LEU A 14 4.88 -65.24 -26.55
C LEU A 14 5.84 -64.44 -25.66
N VAL A 15 6.88 -63.85 -26.25
CA VAL A 15 7.71 -62.84 -25.57
C VAL A 15 7.20 -61.46 -25.98
N ALA A 16 6.58 -60.76 -25.04
CA ALA A 16 6.25 -59.34 -25.17
C ALA A 16 7.47 -58.51 -24.73
N VAL A 17 8.00 -57.70 -25.65
CA VAL A 17 9.06 -56.72 -25.36
C VAL A 17 8.38 -55.46 -24.80
N LEU A 18 8.58 -55.17 -23.51
CA LEU A 18 8.25 -53.87 -22.92
C LEU A 18 9.31 -52.85 -23.33
N GLY A 19 8.92 -51.88 -24.16
CA GLY A 19 9.69 -50.65 -24.35
C GLY A 19 9.46 -49.70 -23.17
N MET A 20 10.50 -49.46 -22.37
CA MET A 20 10.49 -48.36 -21.41
C MET A 20 10.66 -47.04 -22.18
N ALA A 21 9.57 -46.29 -22.36
CA ALA A 21 9.65 -44.89 -22.74
C ALA A 21 10.00 -44.08 -21.48
N GLY A 22 11.22 -43.54 -21.44
CA GLY A 22 11.63 -42.59 -20.41
C GLY A 22 10.83 -41.30 -20.56
N LEU A 23 9.90 -41.04 -19.65
CA LEU A 23 9.37 -39.70 -19.45
C LEU A 23 10.48 -38.87 -18.79
N SER A 24 11.23 -38.11 -19.59
CA SER A 24 11.98 -36.98 -19.03
C SER A 24 10.94 -35.96 -18.56
N ALA A 25 10.77 -35.83 -17.24
CA ALA A 25 10.04 -34.72 -16.67
C ALA A 25 10.73 -33.43 -17.14
N ALA A 26 10.02 -32.65 -17.96
CA ALA A 26 10.42 -31.28 -18.23
C ALA A 26 10.52 -30.58 -16.87
N PRO A 27 11.60 -29.81 -16.60
CA PRO A 27 11.66 -29.01 -15.40
C PRO A 27 10.41 -28.14 -15.37
N ALA A 28 9.64 -28.24 -14.27
CA ALA A 28 8.54 -27.34 -14.02
C ALA A 28 9.10 -25.93 -14.16
N ALA A 29 8.58 -25.17 -15.13
CA ALA A 29 8.87 -23.75 -15.23
C ALA A 29 8.58 -23.18 -13.84
N THR A 30 9.62 -22.68 -13.17
CA THR A 30 9.46 -21.86 -11.98
C THR A 30 8.39 -20.84 -12.34
N ALA A 31 7.25 -20.87 -11.64
CA ALA A 31 6.25 -19.83 -11.79
C ALA A 31 7.01 -18.52 -11.63
N ALA A 32 7.13 -17.76 -12.72
CA ALA A 32 7.59 -16.39 -12.61
C ALA A 32 6.61 -15.74 -11.64
N ASP A 33 7.13 -15.14 -10.56
CA ASP A 33 6.31 -14.38 -9.62
C ASP A 33 5.43 -13.44 -10.45
N GLU A 34 4.11 -13.63 -10.38
CA GLU A 34 3.15 -12.67 -10.95
C GLU A 34 3.52 -11.28 -10.41
N PRO A 35 3.58 -10.24 -11.27
CA PRO A 35 3.90 -8.90 -10.81
C PRO A 35 2.93 -8.51 -9.69
N VAL A 36 3.46 -8.07 -8.55
CA VAL A 36 2.63 -7.57 -7.45
C VAL A 36 1.89 -6.34 -7.97
N GLU A 37 0.56 -6.43 -8.02
CA GLU A 37 -0.27 -5.31 -8.46
C GLU A 37 -0.21 -4.19 -7.40
N VAL A 38 0.35 -3.04 -7.80
CA VAL A 38 0.52 -1.90 -6.89
C VAL A 38 -0.71 -1.01 -6.96
N HIS A 39 -1.36 -0.84 -5.81
CA HIS A 39 -2.58 -0.05 -5.68
C HIS A 39 -2.32 1.31 -5.05
N GLY A 40 -2.53 2.38 -5.82
CA GLY A 40 -2.38 3.77 -5.38
C GLY A 40 -2.15 4.71 -6.56
N LEU A 41 -1.88 5.97 -6.27
CA LEU A 41 -1.64 7.03 -7.24
C LEU A 41 -0.24 7.61 -7.08
N LYS A 42 0.29 8.17 -8.17
CA LYS A 42 1.49 9.01 -8.14
C LYS A 42 1.09 10.39 -7.65
N GLY A 43 1.60 10.82 -6.50
CA GLY A 43 1.43 12.18 -5.98
C GLY A 43 2.63 13.06 -6.32
N GLU A 44 2.39 14.22 -6.91
CA GLU A 44 3.41 15.23 -7.17
C GLU A 44 3.13 16.44 -6.29
N TYR A 45 4.09 16.81 -5.44
CA TYR A 45 3.92 17.81 -4.38
C TYR A 45 4.73 19.05 -4.72
N TYR A 46 4.04 20.19 -4.79
CA TYR A 46 4.57 21.46 -5.28
C TYR A 46 4.44 22.54 -4.21
N THR A 47 5.39 23.47 -4.16
CA THR A 47 5.16 24.77 -3.50
C THR A 47 4.57 25.76 -4.49
N GLN A 48 3.83 26.75 -4.00
CA GLN A 48 3.27 27.86 -4.78
C GLN A 48 4.32 28.96 -5.04
N SER A 49 4.11 29.80 -6.06
CA SER A 49 5.04 30.89 -6.41
C SER A 49 4.99 32.07 -5.42
N ALA A 50 3.87 32.23 -4.73
CA ALA A 50 3.65 33.17 -3.64
C ALA A 50 2.48 32.66 -2.78
N PRO A 51 2.33 33.14 -1.53
CA PRO A 51 1.19 32.78 -0.71
C PRO A 51 -0.15 33.07 -1.39
N GLY A 52 -1.04 32.07 -1.40
CA GLY A 52 -2.36 32.16 -2.04
C GLY A 52 -2.35 32.24 -3.58
N ALA A 53 -1.25 31.88 -4.25
CA ALA A 53 -1.18 31.87 -5.72
C ALA A 53 -1.89 30.66 -6.36
N PHE A 54 -2.00 29.57 -5.61
CA PHE A 54 -2.63 28.30 -6.00
C PHE A 54 -2.11 27.74 -7.33
N ASP A 55 -0.84 27.98 -7.65
CA ASP A 55 -0.16 27.50 -8.85
C ASP A 55 0.82 26.35 -8.55
N PHE A 56 1.07 25.52 -9.56
CA PHE A 56 2.04 24.43 -9.50
C PHE A 56 3.44 24.96 -9.82
N HIS A 57 4.07 25.69 -8.90
CA HIS A 57 5.32 26.41 -9.16
C HIS A 57 6.57 25.52 -9.12
N GLU A 58 6.97 25.03 -7.95
CA GLU A 58 8.19 24.21 -7.79
C GLU A 58 7.82 22.81 -7.30
N LEU A 59 8.08 21.78 -8.12
CA LEU A 59 7.96 20.37 -7.71
C LEU A 59 9.03 20.05 -6.67
N LYS A 60 8.62 19.68 -5.47
CA LYS A 60 9.52 19.32 -4.36
C LYS A 60 9.73 17.82 -4.24
N ALA A 61 8.66 17.04 -4.43
CA ALA A 61 8.71 15.60 -4.30
C ALA A 61 7.69 14.89 -5.20
N THR A 62 7.99 13.63 -5.51
CA THR A 62 7.04 12.67 -6.05
C THR A 62 6.88 11.53 -5.05
N GLY A 63 5.65 11.10 -4.80
CA GLY A 63 5.32 10.09 -3.81
C GLY A 63 4.30 9.06 -4.32
N PHE A 64 3.94 8.15 -3.43
CA PHE A 64 2.97 7.10 -3.66
C PHE A 64 1.86 7.17 -2.61
N ASP A 65 0.63 7.29 -3.09
CA ASP A 65 -0.54 7.57 -2.26
C ASP A 65 -1.57 6.47 -2.47
N THR A 66 -1.72 5.59 -1.48
CA THR A 66 -2.54 4.37 -1.58
C THR A 66 -4.03 4.65 -1.68
N ASN A 67 -4.48 5.81 -1.19
CA ASN A 67 -5.83 6.33 -1.28
C ASN A 67 -5.79 7.86 -1.22
N LEU A 68 -6.94 8.50 -1.44
CA LEU A 68 -7.15 9.93 -1.25
C LEU A 68 -8.26 10.16 -0.21
N ASP A 69 -8.07 9.62 0.99
CA ASP A 69 -8.99 9.75 2.13
C ASP A 69 -8.18 10.18 3.38
N PHE A 70 -7.85 11.46 3.43
CA PHE A 70 -6.95 12.04 4.42
C PHE A 70 -7.72 12.94 5.39
N ASP A 71 -7.78 12.53 6.66
CA ASP A 71 -8.28 13.38 7.76
C ASP A 71 -7.32 14.54 8.08
N ASN A 72 -6.03 14.36 7.80
CA ASN A 72 -4.99 15.38 7.93
C ASN A 72 -3.87 15.15 6.90
N LEU A 73 -3.58 16.14 6.06
CA LEU A 73 -2.49 16.11 5.07
C LEU A 73 -1.19 16.77 5.56
N GLU A 74 -1.23 17.65 6.57
CA GLU A 74 -0.11 18.49 6.99
C GLU A 74 1.20 17.71 7.19
N PRO A 75 1.23 16.55 7.89
CA PRO A 75 2.49 15.87 8.15
C PRO A 75 3.15 15.35 6.87
N ARG A 76 2.34 15.05 5.84
CA ARG A 76 2.79 14.59 4.54
C ARG A 76 3.20 15.76 3.63
N LEU A 77 2.44 16.85 3.62
CA LEU A 77 2.82 18.09 2.92
C LEU A 77 4.17 18.59 3.45
N ALA A 78 4.31 18.75 4.77
CA ALA A 78 5.55 19.20 5.40
C ALA A 78 6.75 18.29 5.12
N PHE A 79 6.54 16.97 5.03
CA PHE A 79 7.61 16.04 4.66
C PHE A 79 8.01 16.18 3.19
N ALA A 80 7.03 16.29 2.29
CA ALA A 80 7.25 16.30 0.86
C ALA A 80 7.80 17.65 0.36
N THR A 81 7.39 18.76 0.95
CA THR A 81 7.70 20.11 0.46
C THR A 81 8.55 20.94 1.42
N GLY A 82 8.59 20.57 2.70
CA GLY A 82 9.18 21.38 3.78
C GLY A 82 8.21 22.35 4.44
N GLN A 83 6.95 22.42 4.00
CA GLN A 83 5.90 23.28 4.55
C GLN A 83 4.50 22.64 4.41
N SER A 84 3.54 23.03 5.25
CA SER A 84 2.15 22.54 5.13
C SER A 84 1.27 23.48 4.30
N ASP A 85 1.51 24.77 4.46
CA ASP A 85 0.78 25.86 3.82
C ASP A 85 1.36 26.22 2.45
N ASP A 86 0.54 26.83 1.59
CA ASP A 86 0.92 27.24 0.24
C ASP A 86 1.51 26.09 -0.60
N VAL A 87 0.85 24.93 -0.56
CA VAL A 87 1.25 23.70 -1.23
C VAL A 87 0.17 23.26 -2.21
N ASN A 88 0.59 22.76 -3.38
CA ASN A 88 -0.30 22.11 -4.32
C ASN A 88 0.09 20.64 -4.46
N VAL A 89 -0.90 19.76 -4.67
CA VAL A 89 -0.66 18.36 -4.97
C VAL A 89 -1.41 17.96 -6.23
N ARG A 90 -0.73 17.20 -7.10
CA ARG A 90 -1.35 16.55 -8.25
C ARG A 90 -1.20 15.04 -8.11
N TRP A 91 -2.32 14.35 -7.97
CA TRP A 91 -2.37 12.90 -8.05
C TRP A 91 -2.74 12.46 -9.45
N THR A 92 -1.99 11.52 -10.01
CA THR A 92 -2.25 10.91 -11.32
C THR A 92 -2.16 9.39 -11.23
N GLY A 93 -2.98 8.72 -12.04
CA GLY A 93 -2.98 7.27 -12.15
C GLY A 93 -4.16 6.77 -12.94
N ARG A 94 -4.62 5.56 -12.63
CA ARG A 94 -5.83 4.97 -13.19
C ARG A 94 -6.84 4.64 -12.09
N ILE A 95 -8.11 4.69 -12.45
CA ILE A 95 -9.20 4.11 -11.68
C ILE A 95 -9.81 2.92 -12.43
N VAL A 96 -10.01 1.81 -11.73
CA VAL A 96 -10.56 0.55 -12.25
C VAL A 96 -11.82 0.21 -11.43
N PRO A 97 -13.04 0.45 -11.96
CA PRO A 97 -14.26 0.18 -11.23
C PRO A 97 -14.58 -1.32 -11.22
N GLU A 98 -15.24 -1.79 -10.16
CA GLU A 98 -15.69 -3.19 -10.05
C GLU A 98 -17.06 -3.42 -10.71
N LYS A 99 -17.83 -2.35 -10.95
CA LYS A 99 -19.19 -2.40 -11.50
C LYS A 99 -19.32 -1.50 -12.72
N THR A 100 -20.06 -1.98 -13.71
CA THR A 100 -20.41 -1.21 -14.91
C THR A 100 -21.62 -0.31 -14.64
N GLY A 101 -21.54 0.94 -15.09
CA GLY A 101 -22.63 1.91 -15.12
C GLY A 101 -22.25 3.28 -14.55
N ALA A 102 -23.26 4.14 -14.47
CA ALA A 102 -23.21 5.47 -13.88
C ALA A 102 -22.58 5.48 -12.47
N THR A 103 -21.40 6.08 -12.36
CA THR A 103 -20.68 6.31 -11.11
C THR A 103 -20.62 7.81 -10.83
N THR A 104 -20.99 8.23 -9.63
CA THR A 104 -20.94 9.65 -9.23
C THR A 104 -19.75 9.86 -8.29
N PHE A 105 -18.87 10.80 -8.61
CA PHE A 105 -17.73 11.15 -7.75
C PHE A 105 -18.06 12.33 -6.84
N SER A 106 -17.40 12.38 -5.69
CA SER A 106 -17.55 13.45 -4.71
C SER A 106 -16.20 13.76 -4.07
N ILE A 107 -15.91 15.03 -3.86
CA ILE A 107 -14.71 15.47 -3.13
C ILE A 107 -15.15 16.51 -2.10
N ILE A 108 -14.64 16.37 -0.88
CA ILE A 108 -14.63 17.41 0.16
C ILE A 108 -13.17 17.56 0.60
N GLY A 109 -12.75 18.79 0.87
CA GLY A 109 -11.38 19.08 1.27
C GLY A 109 -11.24 20.49 1.84
N ASP A 110 -10.04 20.74 2.34
CA ASP A 110 -9.52 22.01 2.83
C ASP A 110 -8.14 22.16 2.16
N ASN A 111 -7.93 22.98 1.10
CA ASN A 111 -8.87 23.88 0.42
C ASN A 111 -9.37 23.32 -0.93
N GLY A 112 -9.00 23.98 -2.04
CA GLY A 112 -9.60 23.75 -3.36
C GLY A 112 -9.09 22.49 -4.05
N PHE A 113 -9.93 21.94 -4.93
CA PHE A 113 -9.66 20.68 -5.62
C PHE A 113 -10.33 20.61 -7.00
N ARG A 114 -9.79 19.74 -7.85
CA ARG A 114 -10.35 19.39 -9.16
C ARG A 114 -10.20 17.90 -9.43
N LEU A 115 -11.15 17.33 -10.16
CA LEU A 115 -11.13 15.94 -10.59
C LEU A 115 -11.30 15.86 -12.11
N TRP A 116 -10.43 15.07 -12.74
CA TRP A 116 -10.61 14.61 -14.12
C TRP A 116 -10.70 13.10 -14.16
N VAL A 117 -11.61 12.59 -15.00
CA VAL A 117 -11.73 11.17 -15.33
C VAL A 117 -11.68 11.03 -16.84
N ASP A 118 -10.76 10.21 -17.35
CA ASP A 118 -10.50 10.02 -18.78
C ASP A 118 -10.26 11.35 -19.53
N GLY A 119 -9.57 12.28 -18.87
CA GLY A 119 -9.28 13.63 -19.38
C GLY A 119 -10.44 14.63 -19.30
N GLN A 120 -11.64 14.22 -18.88
CA GLN A 120 -12.79 15.10 -18.73
C GLN A 120 -12.89 15.67 -17.31
N LEU A 121 -13.06 16.99 -17.18
CA LEU A 121 -13.22 17.68 -15.90
C LEU A 121 -14.59 17.34 -15.29
N ALA A 122 -14.58 16.56 -14.20
CA ALA A 122 -15.77 16.07 -13.52
C ALA A 122 -16.16 16.94 -12.32
N ILE A 123 -15.17 17.52 -11.62
CA ILE A 123 -15.35 18.47 -10.51
C ILE A 123 -14.35 19.61 -10.69
N ASP A 124 -14.83 20.85 -10.62
CA ASP A 124 -14.00 22.06 -10.66
C ASP A 124 -14.33 22.97 -9.47
N HIS A 125 -13.51 22.88 -8.41
CA HIS A 125 -13.67 23.66 -7.20
C HIS A 125 -12.33 24.24 -6.75
N TRP A 126 -11.75 25.06 -7.63
CA TRP A 126 -10.49 25.75 -7.37
C TRP A 126 -10.73 27.06 -6.63
N VAL A 127 -11.26 26.95 -5.41
CA VAL A 127 -11.72 28.07 -4.58
C VAL A 127 -11.08 27.95 -3.20
N ASP A 128 -10.66 29.08 -2.63
CA ASP A 128 -10.09 29.19 -1.29
C ASP A 128 -11.20 29.16 -0.23
N ASP A 129 -11.76 27.97 -0.04
CA ASP A 129 -12.70 27.65 1.03
C ASP A 129 -12.42 26.22 1.53
N TRP A 130 -13.21 25.73 2.49
CA TRP A 130 -13.02 24.41 3.07
C TRP A 130 -14.34 23.73 3.38
N ASP A 131 -14.29 22.40 3.45
CA ASP A 131 -15.38 21.52 3.87
C ASP A 131 -16.68 21.69 3.04
N ARG A 132 -16.55 22.11 1.79
CA ARG A 132 -17.65 22.21 0.82
C ARG A 132 -17.63 21.05 -0.17
N GLU A 133 -18.33 19.98 0.17
CA GLU A 133 -18.43 18.81 -0.70
C GLU A 133 -19.01 19.16 -2.08
N GLN A 134 -18.28 18.78 -3.13
CA GLN A 134 -18.73 18.85 -4.52
C GLN A 134 -19.02 17.45 -5.04
N THR A 135 -19.99 17.35 -5.94
CA THR A 135 -20.41 16.09 -6.55
C THR A 135 -20.43 16.26 -8.07
N SER A 136 -19.85 15.29 -8.80
CA SER A 136 -19.83 15.30 -10.26
C SER A 136 -21.21 14.99 -10.85
N GLN A 137 -21.39 15.24 -12.14
CA GLN A 137 -22.39 14.49 -12.90
C GLN A 137 -22.00 13.00 -12.96
N PRO A 138 -22.95 12.07 -13.18
CA PRO A 138 -22.61 10.66 -13.33
C PRO A 138 -21.66 10.42 -14.51
N VAL A 139 -20.61 9.64 -14.28
CA VAL A 139 -19.64 9.19 -15.29
C VAL A 139 -19.92 7.72 -15.59
N GLU A 140 -20.13 7.39 -16.86
CA GLU A 140 -20.32 6.00 -17.28
C GLU A 140 -19.00 5.26 -17.29
N LEU A 141 -18.86 4.27 -16.40
CA LEU A 141 -17.67 3.43 -16.31
C LEU A 141 -18.00 1.97 -16.61
N THR A 142 -16.99 1.20 -17.01
CA THR A 142 -17.11 -0.24 -17.32
C THR A 142 -16.25 -1.03 -16.38
N ALA A 143 -16.80 -2.06 -15.74
CA ALA A 143 -16.09 -2.92 -14.80
C ALA A 143 -14.78 -3.46 -15.40
N GLY A 144 -13.69 -3.38 -14.63
CA GLY A 144 -12.37 -3.87 -15.04
C GLY A 144 -11.64 -3.02 -16.08
N ARG A 145 -12.27 -1.99 -16.66
CA ARG A 145 -11.58 -1.06 -17.57
C ARG A 145 -10.88 0.03 -16.77
N ALA A 146 -9.60 0.25 -17.03
CA ALA A 146 -8.85 1.38 -16.49
C ALA A 146 -9.23 2.68 -17.20
N TYR A 147 -9.44 3.74 -16.41
CA TYR A 147 -9.64 5.12 -16.86
C TYR A 147 -8.57 6.01 -16.24
N ASP A 148 -8.02 6.97 -16.98
CA ASP A 148 -7.13 7.96 -16.37
C ASP A 148 -7.86 8.74 -15.27
N ILE A 149 -7.21 8.92 -14.13
CA ILE A 149 -7.69 9.80 -13.07
C ILE A 149 -6.63 10.84 -12.75
N LYS A 150 -7.05 12.08 -12.63
CA LYS A 150 -6.23 13.18 -12.11
C LYS A 150 -7.00 13.91 -11.03
N VAL A 151 -6.38 14.10 -9.88
CA VAL A 151 -6.88 14.98 -8.82
C VAL A 151 -5.86 16.07 -8.60
N GLU A 152 -6.30 17.32 -8.61
CA GLU A 152 -5.48 18.45 -8.21
C GLU A 152 -6.05 19.03 -6.92
N TYR A 153 -5.18 19.54 -6.07
CA TYR A 153 -5.50 20.09 -4.75
C TYR A 153 -4.56 21.23 -4.43
N PHE A 154 -5.03 22.21 -3.67
CA PHE A 154 -4.18 23.17 -2.98
C PHE A 154 -4.56 23.31 -1.52
N GLU A 155 -3.55 23.57 -0.70
CA GLU A 155 -3.63 24.04 0.67
C GLU A 155 -3.17 25.50 0.71
N HIS A 156 -3.93 26.37 1.38
CA HIS A 156 -3.55 27.76 1.61
C HIS A 156 -2.98 27.93 3.02
N PHE A 157 -3.83 27.81 4.05
CA PHE A 157 -3.44 27.88 5.45
C PHE A 157 -4.50 27.21 6.33
N GLY A 158 -4.07 26.68 7.47
CA GLY A 158 -4.98 26.18 8.51
C GLY A 158 -4.93 24.66 8.63
N GLY A 159 -6.08 24.01 8.54
CA GLY A 159 -6.14 22.54 8.49
C GLY A 159 -5.99 22.08 7.04
N SER A 160 -5.63 20.82 6.83
CA SER A 160 -5.61 20.26 5.46
C SER A 160 -6.23 18.87 5.47
N ASN A 161 -7.29 18.69 4.69
CA ASN A 161 -7.97 17.40 4.54
C ASN A 161 -8.42 17.19 3.08
N LEU A 162 -8.59 15.93 2.68
CA LEU A 162 -9.11 15.60 1.35
C LEU A 162 -9.73 14.21 1.35
N HIS A 163 -10.99 14.13 0.91
CA HIS A 163 -11.73 12.88 0.81
C HIS A 163 -12.32 12.69 -0.58
N LEU A 164 -11.69 11.86 -1.42
CA LEU A 164 -12.24 11.39 -2.69
C LEU A 164 -13.18 10.20 -2.44
N ARG A 165 -14.44 10.41 -2.78
CA ARG A 165 -15.52 9.41 -2.64
C ARG A 165 -16.19 9.15 -3.97
N TRP A 166 -16.85 8.01 -4.06
CA TRP A 166 -17.71 7.67 -5.18
C TRP A 166 -19.00 6.99 -4.70
N THR A 167 -20.05 7.07 -5.52
CA THR A 167 -21.24 6.24 -5.42
C THR A 167 -21.26 5.35 -6.66
N PRO A 168 -20.90 4.05 -6.54
CA PRO A 168 -20.91 3.13 -7.67
C PRO A 168 -22.36 2.75 -8.05
N PRO A 169 -22.59 2.14 -9.22
CA PRO A 169 -23.91 1.73 -9.68
C PRO A 169 -24.63 0.85 -8.64
N GLY A 170 -25.80 1.30 -8.17
CA GLY A 170 -26.60 0.63 -7.16
C GLY A 170 -25.95 0.48 -5.78
N GLY A 171 -24.89 1.26 -5.50
CA GLY A 171 -24.20 1.29 -4.21
C GLY A 171 -24.50 2.57 -3.42
N THR A 172 -23.77 2.74 -2.31
CA THR A 172 -23.81 3.94 -1.47
C THR A 172 -22.49 4.70 -1.57
N LYS A 173 -22.51 6.00 -1.24
CA LYS A 173 -21.30 6.83 -1.21
C LYS A 173 -20.27 6.25 -0.24
N THR A 174 -19.05 6.05 -0.71
CA THR A 174 -17.92 5.52 0.06
C THR A 174 -16.62 6.16 -0.42
N ALA A 175 -15.56 6.15 0.39
CA ALA A 175 -14.20 6.44 -0.07
C ALA A 175 -13.85 5.54 -1.26
N VAL A 176 -13.14 6.09 -2.25
CA VAL A 176 -12.62 5.28 -3.37
C VAL A 176 -11.62 4.28 -2.77
N PRO A 177 -11.88 2.97 -2.87
CA PRO A 177 -11.03 1.99 -2.24
C PRO A 177 -9.66 1.93 -2.94
N GLN A 178 -8.61 1.67 -2.17
CA GLN A 178 -7.25 1.48 -2.70
C GLN A 178 -7.25 0.45 -3.86
N SER A 179 -8.02 -0.64 -3.74
CA SER A 179 -8.14 -1.68 -4.78
C SER A 179 -8.64 -1.17 -6.13
N ALA A 180 -9.26 0.01 -6.20
CA ALA A 180 -9.69 0.64 -7.45
C ALA A 180 -8.62 1.55 -8.08
N LEU A 181 -7.52 1.85 -7.39
CA LEU A 181 -6.48 2.78 -7.86
C LEU A 181 -5.27 2.03 -8.41
N ARG A 182 -4.64 2.57 -9.46
CA ARG A 182 -3.37 2.08 -10.02
C ARG A 182 -2.46 3.25 -10.35
N LEU A 183 -1.16 2.99 -10.30
CA LEU A 183 -0.14 3.92 -10.78
C LEU A 183 -0.34 4.24 -12.26
N PRO A 184 0.07 5.43 -12.73
CA PRO A 184 0.03 5.78 -14.15
C PRO A 184 1.04 4.95 -14.93
N ASP A 185 0.74 4.70 -16.20
CA ASP A 185 1.63 3.95 -17.08
C ASP A 185 3.03 4.60 -17.16
N GLY A 186 4.08 3.78 -17.10
CA GLY A 186 5.46 4.24 -17.18
C GLY A 186 6.03 4.84 -15.89
N TYR A 187 5.25 4.94 -14.80
CA TYR A 187 5.79 5.31 -13.49
C TYR A 187 6.27 4.08 -12.72
N ALA A 188 7.59 3.94 -12.58
CA ALA A 188 8.20 2.91 -11.76
C ALA A 188 8.34 3.41 -10.31
N TYR A 189 7.54 2.86 -9.41
CA TYR A 189 7.66 3.10 -7.97
C TYR A 189 8.50 1.99 -7.33
N ASP A 190 9.46 2.37 -6.50
CA ASP A 190 10.46 1.48 -5.89
C ASP A 190 10.34 1.38 -4.35
N GLY A 191 9.61 2.29 -3.72
CA GLY A 191 9.40 2.36 -2.27
C GLY A 191 8.45 1.32 -1.72
N ALA A 192 8.22 1.39 -0.40
CA ALA A 192 7.30 0.49 0.28
C ALA A 192 5.85 0.73 -0.17
N ILE A 193 5.12 -0.36 -0.45
CA ILE A 193 3.71 -0.35 -0.88
C ILE A 193 2.74 -0.53 0.29
N ALA A 194 3.22 -1.00 1.44
CA ALA A 194 2.46 -1.08 2.68
C ALA A 194 3.37 -0.97 3.91
N THR A 195 2.82 -0.45 5.00
CA THR A 195 3.44 -0.42 6.33
C THR A 195 2.49 -1.00 7.35
N THR A 196 2.97 -1.93 8.18
CA THR A 196 2.14 -2.61 9.18
C THR A 196 2.88 -2.70 10.51
N VAL A 197 2.24 -2.31 11.61
CA VAL A 197 2.72 -2.70 12.95
C VAL A 197 2.24 -4.11 13.22
N GLU A 198 3.18 -5.01 13.43
CA GLU A 198 2.91 -6.42 13.70
C GLU A 198 2.28 -6.65 15.07
N ARG A 199 1.73 -7.85 15.26
CA ARG A 199 1.03 -8.24 16.51
C ARG A 199 1.86 -8.14 17.77
N ASP A 200 3.18 -8.26 17.64
CA ASP A 200 4.13 -8.12 18.76
C ASP A 200 4.24 -6.67 19.27
N GLY A 201 3.73 -5.69 18.50
CA GLY A 201 3.82 -4.26 18.79
C GLY A 201 5.23 -3.68 18.69
N ARG A 202 6.23 -4.45 18.29
CA ARG A 202 7.64 -4.07 18.26
C ARG A 202 8.27 -4.18 16.88
N THR A 203 7.53 -4.69 15.91
CA THR A 203 7.99 -4.84 14.54
C THR A 203 7.10 -4.03 13.61
N LEU A 204 7.70 -3.12 12.84
CA LEU A 204 7.11 -2.54 11.64
C LEU A 204 7.55 -3.38 10.45
N ARG A 205 6.59 -3.92 9.70
CA ARG A 205 6.81 -4.58 8.43
C ARG A 205 6.54 -3.60 7.30
N LEU A 206 7.49 -3.49 6.38
CA LEU A 206 7.36 -2.76 5.13
C LEU A 206 7.37 -3.76 3.97
N ASP A 207 6.31 -3.76 3.19
CA ASP A 207 6.19 -4.61 2.00
C ASP A 207 6.59 -3.84 0.75
N PHE A 208 7.29 -4.50 -0.17
CA PHE A 208 7.73 -3.96 -1.45
C PHE A 208 7.21 -4.81 -2.60
N ALA A 209 6.99 -4.20 -3.76
CA ALA A 209 6.66 -4.94 -4.98
C ALA A 209 7.86 -5.75 -5.53
N GLN A 210 9.06 -5.48 -5.02
CA GLN A 210 10.33 -6.04 -5.47
C GLN A 210 11.12 -6.66 -4.31
N ALA A 211 11.98 -7.62 -4.63
CA ALA A 211 12.92 -8.17 -3.66
C ALA A 211 14.02 -7.16 -3.36
N LEU A 212 14.37 -7.03 -2.09
CA LEU A 212 15.39 -6.09 -1.61
C LEU A 212 16.75 -6.76 -1.47
N ALA A 213 17.81 -5.99 -1.69
CA ALA A 213 19.15 -6.37 -1.28
C ALA A 213 19.27 -6.28 0.25
N ALA A 214 20.32 -6.90 0.81
CA ALA A 214 20.59 -6.78 2.25
C ALA A 214 20.75 -5.29 2.63
N PRO A 215 19.96 -4.78 3.58
CA PRO A 215 19.99 -3.36 3.92
C PRO A 215 21.33 -2.97 4.55
N PRO A 216 21.87 -1.78 4.25
CA PRO A 216 23.07 -1.28 4.89
C PRO A 216 22.92 -1.16 6.41
N ALA A 217 24.04 -1.26 7.14
CA ALA A 217 24.07 -0.90 8.54
C ALA A 217 23.68 0.58 8.71
N GLY A 218 22.83 0.89 9.70
CA GLY A 218 22.36 2.25 9.94
C GLY A 218 21.16 2.69 9.11
N LEU A 219 20.55 1.81 8.30
CA LEU A 219 19.33 2.15 7.54
C LEU A 219 18.22 2.74 8.43
N SER A 220 18.10 2.30 9.69
CA SER A 220 17.12 2.83 10.64
C SER A 220 17.32 4.30 11.00
N ASP A 221 18.51 4.87 10.82
CA ASP A 221 18.77 6.31 11.07
C ASP A 221 18.20 7.19 9.94
N HIS A 222 17.85 6.58 8.81
CA HIS A 222 17.22 7.21 7.64
C HIS A 222 15.70 6.97 7.58
N LEU A 223 15.16 6.32 8.60
CA LEU A 223 13.74 6.02 8.74
C LEU A 223 13.14 6.83 9.88
N GLU A 224 11.95 7.36 9.65
CA GLU A 224 11.12 7.97 10.69
C GLU A 224 9.78 7.22 10.74
N ALA A 225 9.37 6.78 11.92
CA ALA A 225 8.05 6.21 12.14
C ALA A 225 7.21 7.12 13.04
N VAL A 226 6.02 7.48 12.57
CA VAL A 226 4.99 8.18 13.33
C VAL A 226 3.80 7.24 13.46
N ILE A 227 3.44 6.86 14.68
CA ILE A 227 2.35 5.91 14.93
C ILE A 227 1.46 6.48 16.01
N GLY A 228 0.18 6.68 15.67
CA GLY A 228 -0.77 7.35 16.57
C GLY A 228 -0.39 8.81 16.88
N GLY A 229 0.25 9.50 15.92
CA GLY A 229 0.66 10.91 16.05
C GLY A 229 1.95 11.15 16.84
N ALA A 230 2.64 10.10 17.30
CA ALA A 230 3.91 10.23 18.01
C ALA A 230 5.07 9.58 17.24
N LYS A 231 6.26 10.16 17.31
CA LYS A 231 7.49 9.56 16.76
C LYS A 231 7.92 8.37 17.59
N TRP A 232 8.19 7.24 16.94
CA TRP A 232 8.66 6.02 17.58
C TRP A 232 10.16 5.80 17.34
N PRO A 233 10.94 5.55 18.41
CA PRO A 233 12.36 5.28 18.26
C PRO A 233 12.60 3.91 17.59
N LEU A 234 13.38 3.93 16.50
CA LEU A 234 13.75 2.74 15.73
C LEU A 234 15.08 2.16 16.22
N SER A 235 15.28 0.86 16.03
CA SER A 235 16.51 0.15 16.39
C SER A 235 17.22 -0.41 15.16
N THR A 236 16.79 -1.57 14.68
CA THR A 236 17.41 -2.26 13.54
C THR A 236 16.41 -2.44 12.41
N ALA A 237 16.86 -2.28 11.17
CA ALA A 237 16.14 -2.71 9.97
C ALA A 237 16.84 -3.92 9.35
N LYS A 238 16.09 -4.96 8.98
CA LYS A 238 16.60 -6.17 8.34
C LYS A 238 15.56 -6.76 7.41
N LEU A 239 15.98 -7.56 6.43
CA LEU A 239 15.03 -8.35 5.63
C LEU A 239 14.29 -9.37 6.49
N ASP A 240 13.05 -9.64 6.12
CA ASP A 240 12.33 -10.81 6.62
C ASP A 240 13.01 -12.08 6.08
N PRO A 241 13.46 -13.02 6.93
CA PRO A 241 14.07 -14.26 6.47
C PRO A 241 13.09 -15.16 5.68
N ALA A 242 11.78 -14.96 5.84
CA ALA A 242 10.76 -15.72 5.11
C ALA A 242 10.34 -15.05 3.79
N ASP A 243 10.61 -13.75 3.62
CA ASP A 243 10.16 -12.98 2.47
C ASP A 243 11.16 -11.85 2.10
N PRO A 244 11.92 -12.00 1.00
CA PRO A 244 12.89 -10.99 0.58
C PRO A 244 12.25 -9.68 0.08
N LYS A 245 10.93 -9.64 -0.09
CA LYS A 245 10.17 -8.42 -0.42
C LYS A 245 9.73 -7.64 0.81
N SER A 246 10.09 -8.09 2.00
CA SER A 246 9.69 -7.51 3.27
C SER A 246 10.89 -7.02 4.08
N LEU A 247 10.81 -5.78 4.56
CA LEU A 247 11.76 -5.20 5.51
C LEU A 247 11.11 -5.12 6.90
N LEU A 248 11.77 -5.69 7.90
CA LEU A 248 11.38 -5.65 9.30
C LEU A 248 12.19 -4.59 10.04
N VAL A 249 11.51 -3.52 10.47
CA VAL A 249 12.07 -2.41 11.24
C VAL A 249 11.64 -2.56 12.69
N ARG A 250 12.60 -2.69 13.61
CA ARG A 250 12.32 -2.97 15.01
C ARG A 250 12.20 -1.68 15.81
N LEU A 251 11.09 -1.54 16.53
CA LEU A 251 10.82 -0.43 17.46
C LEU A 251 11.53 -0.68 18.79
N LYS A 252 12.09 0.36 19.41
CA LYS A 252 12.69 0.25 20.76
C LYS A 252 11.61 0.09 21.84
N GLU A 253 10.45 0.70 21.61
CA GLU A 253 9.30 0.64 22.51
C GLU A 253 8.13 -0.06 21.82
N PRO A 254 7.27 -0.78 22.58
CA PRO A 254 6.09 -1.42 22.02
C PRO A 254 4.97 -0.41 21.75
N VAL A 255 4.42 -0.44 20.55
CA VAL A 255 3.23 0.29 20.15
C VAL A 255 2.03 -0.28 20.86
N VAL A 256 1.26 0.57 21.52
CA VAL A 256 -0.01 0.16 22.12
C VAL A 256 -0.96 -0.24 21.00
N GLY A 257 -1.49 -1.45 21.12
CA GLY A 257 -2.53 -1.92 20.26
C GLY A 257 -3.69 -2.46 21.07
N ASN A 258 -4.88 -2.39 20.49
CA ASN A 258 -6.06 -2.88 21.17
C ASN A 258 -6.34 -4.31 20.71
N LYS A 259 -6.29 -5.26 21.65
CA LYS A 259 -6.71 -6.66 21.48
C LYS A 259 -8.11 -6.80 20.87
N THR A 260 -8.98 -5.79 21.01
CA THR A 260 -10.34 -5.77 20.41
C THR A 260 -10.40 -5.11 19.03
N GLY A 261 -9.27 -4.72 18.42
CA GLY A 261 -9.22 -4.21 17.05
C GLY A 261 -9.69 -2.75 16.86
N THR A 262 -9.84 -1.97 17.93
CA THR A 262 -10.32 -0.57 17.84
C THR A 262 -9.25 0.49 18.10
N ALA A 263 -7.97 0.10 18.20
CA ALA A 263 -6.88 1.06 18.27
C ALA A 263 -6.86 1.85 16.97
N ARG A 264 -7.20 3.14 17.07
CA ARG A 264 -7.16 4.08 15.95
C ARG A 264 -5.73 4.59 15.79
N GLY A 265 -5.33 4.85 14.55
CA GLY A 265 -4.02 5.39 14.22
C GLY A 265 -3.34 4.56 13.14
N THR A 266 -2.94 5.21 12.07
CA THR A 266 -2.05 4.65 11.07
C THR A 266 -0.62 4.58 11.62
N ALA A 267 0.14 3.65 11.08
CA ALA A 267 1.59 3.65 11.19
C ALA A 267 2.15 4.26 9.91
N ASP A 268 2.66 5.48 10.03
CA ASP A 268 3.31 6.19 8.95
C ASP A 268 4.81 5.99 9.07
N LEU A 269 5.44 5.58 7.98
CA LEU A 269 6.88 5.43 7.89
C LEU A 269 7.41 6.20 6.69
N ARG A 270 8.48 6.94 6.93
CA ARG A 270 9.14 7.80 5.96
C ARG A 270 10.58 7.38 5.83
N TYR A 271 11.06 7.29 4.59
CA TYR A 271 12.45 7.06 4.26
C TYR A 271 12.99 8.26 3.50
N ASP A 272 14.16 8.77 3.89
CA ASP A 272 14.74 9.99 3.34
C ASP A 272 15.50 9.81 2.01
N GLY A 273 15.63 8.57 1.52
CA GLY A 273 16.36 8.23 0.29
C GLY A 273 17.88 8.06 0.45
N LYS A 274 18.44 8.26 1.65
CA LYS A 274 19.89 8.35 1.87
C LYS A 274 20.50 7.14 2.61
N GLY A 275 19.68 6.21 3.06
CA GLY A 275 20.12 4.99 3.77
C GLY A 275 20.63 3.85 2.89
N GLY A 276 20.80 4.07 1.58
CA GLY A 276 21.36 3.09 0.65
C GLY A 276 20.49 1.85 0.41
N LEU A 277 19.17 1.95 0.64
CA LEU A 277 18.24 0.86 0.34
C LEU A 277 18.16 0.62 -1.18
N SER A 278 18.18 -0.64 -1.60
CA SER A 278 18.12 -1.02 -3.02
C SER A 278 17.43 -2.36 -3.23
N GLY A 279 16.91 -2.57 -4.44
CA GLY A 279 16.46 -3.89 -4.90
C GLY A 279 17.61 -4.84 -5.23
N THR A 280 17.31 -6.13 -5.40
CA THR A 280 18.31 -7.15 -5.77
C THR A 280 18.85 -6.98 -7.19
N SER A 281 18.13 -6.26 -8.06
CA SER A 281 18.59 -5.89 -9.41
C SER A 281 19.48 -4.63 -9.41
N GLY A 282 19.76 -4.05 -8.24
CA GLY A 282 20.63 -2.87 -8.08
C GLY A 282 19.91 -1.53 -8.29
N ASN A 283 18.60 -1.52 -8.48
CA ASN A 283 17.83 -0.28 -8.48
C ASN A 283 17.84 0.35 -7.08
N VAL A 284 18.18 1.63 -7.02
CA VAL A 284 18.10 2.42 -5.78
C VAL A 284 16.64 2.57 -5.40
N VAL A 285 16.33 2.44 -4.10
CA VAL A 285 15.04 2.85 -3.56
C VAL A 285 15.14 4.31 -3.16
N ASN A 286 14.29 5.16 -3.74
CA ASN A 286 14.25 6.59 -3.46
C ASN A 286 13.45 6.91 -2.19
N THR A 287 13.39 8.19 -1.83
CA THR A 287 12.55 8.72 -0.75
C THR A 287 11.12 8.23 -0.90
N PHE A 288 10.51 7.74 0.18
CA PHE A 288 9.12 7.32 0.16
C PHE A 288 8.41 7.61 1.48
N TRP A 289 7.09 7.68 1.38
CA TRP A 289 6.15 7.64 2.50
C TRP A 289 5.29 6.40 2.34
N SER A 290 5.13 5.62 3.39
CA SER A 290 4.22 4.49 3.44
C SER A 290 3.41 4.54 4.72
N SER A 291 2.14 4.15 4.62
CA SER A 291 1.20 4.13 5.74
C SER A 291 0.50 2.79 5.81
N GLY A 292 0.02 2.41 6.99
CA GLY A 292 -0.93 1.33 7.10
C GLY A 292 -1.33 1.01 8.54
N SER A 293 -1.79 -0.22 8.75
CA SER A 293 -2.55 -0.59 9.94
C SER A 293 -1.66 -0.91 11.14
N ASN A 294 -2.19 -0.64 12.34
CA ASN A 294 -1.59 -1.08 13.59
C ASN A 294 -2.29 -2.36 14.09
N HIS A 295 -1.61 -3.51 14.00
CA HIS A 295 -2.11 -4.80 14.50
C HIS A 295 -1.54 -5.20 15.87
N SER A 296 -0.84 -4.31 16.56
CA SER A 296 -0.28 -4.59 17.88
C SER A 296 -1.34 -5.17 18.83
N THR A 297 -0.92 -6.10 19.65
CA THR A 297 -1.73 -6.64 20.76
C THR A 297 -1.22 -6.20 22.13
N TYR A 298 -0.16 -5.37 22.15
CA TYR A 298 0.47 -4.89 23.36
C TYR A 298 -0.44 -3.91 24.10
N GLN A 299 -0.64 -4.16 25.39
CA GLN A 299 -1.42 -3.30 26.28
C GLN A 299 -0.49 -2.61 27.28
N LEU A 300 -0.72 -1.33 27.53
CA LEU A 300 -0.17 -0.66 28.70
C LEU A 300 -0.76 -1.33 29.94
N ARG A 301 0.12 -1.90 30.77
CA ARG A 301 -0.25 -2.48 32.06
C ARG A 301 0.51 -1.76 33.14
N THR A 302 -0.19 -1.38 34.20
CA THR A 302 0.46 -1.00 35.44
C THR A 302 0.95 -2.28 36.15
N LYS A 303 1.90 -2.15 37.08
CA LYS A 303 2.37 -3.29 37.90
C LYS A 303 1.28 -3.96 38.73
N TRP A 304 0.12 -3.34 38.83
CA TRP A 304 -1.03 -3.78 39.60
C TRP A 304 -2.17 -4.34 38.74
N ALA A 305 -2.02 -4.30 37.41
CA ALA A 305 -3.09 -4.68 36.50
C ALA A 305 -3.55 -6.14 36.68
N ASP A 306 -2.63 -7.02 37.11
CA ASP A 306 -2.92 -8.42 37.36
C ASP A 306 -3.55 -8.67 38.76
N ASP A 307 -3.51 -7.68 39.66
CA ASP A 307 -4.11 -7.75 41.00
C ASP A 307 -5.61 -7.39 41.00
N VAL A 308 -6.13 -6.88 39.87
CA VAL A 308 -7.52 -6.47 39.70
C VAL A 308 -8.26 -7.50 38.86
N GLY A 309 -9.34 -8.05 39.41
CA GLY A 309 -10.18 -9.03 38.73
C GLY A 309 -11.59 -9.07 39.32
N PRO A 310 -12.50 -9.91 38.78
CA PRO A 310 -13.89 -9.99 39.26
C PRO A 310 -14.01 -10.29 40.76
N LEU A 311 -12.99 -10.95 41.32
CA LEU A 311 -12.90 -11.33 42.73
C LEU A 311 -12.07 -10.35 43.58
N ARG A 312 -11.42 -9.36 42.96
CA ARG A 312 -10.62 -8.30 43.60
C ARG A 312 -10.80 -6.99 42.81
N PRO A 313 -11.94 -6.29 42.97
CA PRO A 313 -12.30 -5.17 42.10
C PRO A 313 -11.57 -3.86 42.42
N GLN A 314 -10.77 -3.79 43.48
CA GLN A 314 -10.12 -2.56 43.93
C GLN A 314 -8.65 -2.75 44.28
N LEU A 315 -7.86 -1.75 43.88
CA LEU A 315 -6.48 -1.56 44.26
C LEU A 315 -6.42 -0.91 45.64
N VAL A 316 -5.92 -1.64 46.64
CA VAL A 316 -5.57 -1.04 47.93
C VAL A 316 -4.20 -0.38 47.77
N LEU A 317 -4.20 0.93 47.55
CA LEU A 317 -2.98 1.74 47.65
C LEU A 317 -2.64 1.88 49.14
N VAL A 318 -1.55 1.24 49.56
CA VAL A 318 -0.91 1.42 50.88
C VAL A 318 0.19 2.45 50.75
#